data_AF-A0A4P5VR13-F1
#
_entry.id   AF-A0A4P5VR13-F1
#
_cell.length_a   1.000
_cell.length_b   1.000
_cell.length_c   1.000
_cell.angle_alpha   90.00
_cell.angle_beta   90.00
_cell.angle_gamma   90.00
#
_symmetry.space_group_name_H-M   'P 1'
#
loop_
_entity.id
_entity.type
_entity.pdbx_description
1 polymer ?
#
loop_
_entity_poly.entity_id
_entity_poly.type
_entity_poly.pdbx_seq_one_letter_code
_entity_poly.pdbx_strand_id
1 'polypeptide(L)'
;MWFFAIAVAHAQPTCPATVAEFAAAIDDAENAFASLDLAGLRTSVADATGEIGCLPGAIPPILAARLHRVEALRAFADADEGAARRALLAARVLDPTGELPPRVVPADHPIRKLDPGPQSQAPASVVVPAPTAGHVVFDGSVRLDRPSDRPTVLQLVDNRGAVTLGAYLWPEASMPPYSIAVATASSGGTSTATVRPRSGHVSVPLAIVGGVGLAAAGVTYALAGSSHAEFIDPATPNSEIPVLYETTNTLVYASIACAAVGVGTGATAVIVGQW
;
A
#
# COMPACT_ATOMS: atom_id res chain seq x y z
N MET A 1 -2.31 2.42 -57.51
CA MET A 1 -2.33 1.60 -56.28
C MET A 1 -2.64 2.53 -55.11
N TRP A 2 -3.83 2.41 -54.52
CA TRP A 2 -4.23 3.20 -53.35
C TRP A 2 -3.98 2.35 -52.10
N PHE A 3 -3.16 2.85 -51.17
CA PHE A 3 -2.97 2.25 -49.85
C PHE A 3 -3.97 2.90 -48.89
N PHE A 4 -4.97 2.14 -48.44
CA PHE A 4 -5.80 2.52 -47.31
C PHE A 4 -4.99 2.32 -46.02
N ALA A 5 -4.65 3.41 -45.34
CA ALA A 5 -4.14 3.36 -43.98
C ALA A 5 -5.32 3.08 -43.04
N ILE A 6 -5.41 1.85 -42.54
CA ILE A 6 -6.35 1.49 -41.48
C ILE A 6 -5.74 1.98 -40.16
N ALA A 7 -6.28 3.06 -39.62
CA ALA A 7 -5.97 3.48 -38.26
C ALA A 7 -6.60 2.47 -37.30
N VAL A 8 -5.76 1.65 -36.65
CA VAL A 8 -6.21 0.80 -35.55
C VAL A 8 -6.43 1.71 -34.36
N ALA A 9 -7.69 1.97 -34.01
CA ALA A 9 -8.02 2.61 -32.76
C ALA A 9 -7.61 1.65 -31.64
N HIS A 10 -6.49 1.92 -30.98
CA HIS A 10 -6.17 1.27 -29.71
C HIS A 10 -7.19 1.76 -28.70
N ALA A 11 -8.20 0.93 -28.42
CA ALA A 11 -9.05 1.12 -27.27
C ALA A 11 -8.11 1.27 -26.07
N GLN A 12 -8.14 2.43 -25.41
CA GLN A 12 -7.43 2.55 -24.16
C GLN A 12 -8.00 1.47 -23.24
N PRO A 13 -7.14 0.68 -22.57
CA PRO A 13 -7.61 -0.33 -21.64
C PRO A 13 -8.60 0.35 -20.69
N THR A 14 -9.80 -0.20 -20.63
CA THR A 14 -10.85 0.29 -19.73
C THR A 14 -10.35 0.09 -18.32
N CYS A 15 -9.83 1.16 -17.73
CA CYS A 15 -9.22 1.15 -16.40
C CYS A 15 -10.20 1.66 -15.34
N PRO A 16 -11.05 0.77 -14.83
CA PRO A 16 -11.31 0.77 -13.41
C PRO A 16 -10.96 -0.60 -12.83
N ALA A 17 -9.77 -0.71 -12.23
CA ALA A 17 -9.46 -1.83 -11.34
C ALA A 17 -9.80 -1.39 -9.91
N THR A 18 -10.52 -2.22 -9.17
CA THR A 18 -10.79 -2.00 -7.75
C THR A 18 -9.66 -2.57 -6.89
N VAL A 19 -9.53 -2.09 -5.66
CA VAL A 19 -8.59 -2.67 -4.69
C VAL A 19 -8.91 -4.15 -4.42
N ALA A 20 -10.18 -4.54 -4.54
CA ALA A 20 -10.62 -5.92 -4.37
C ALA A 20 -10.15 -6.81 -5.52
N GLU A 21 -10.26 -6.36 -6.77
CA GLU A 21 -9.76 -7.09 -7.95
C GLU A 21 -8.23 -7.25 -7.90
N PHE A 22 -7.51 -6.18 -7.54
CA PHE A 22 -6.06 -6.25 -7.35
C PHE A 22 -5.64 -7.22 -6.23
N ALA A 23 -6.39 -7.23 -5.11
CA ALA A 23 -6.15 -8.21 -4.06
C ALA A 23 -6.46 -9.65 -4.51
N ALA A 24 -7.51 -9.84 -5.33
CA ALA A 24 -7.84 -11.14 -5.90
C ALA A 24 -6.76 -11.62 -6.88
N ALA A 25 -6.19 -10.76 -7.71
CA ALA A 25 -5.07 -11.12 -8.58
C ALA A 25 -3.84 -11.59 -7.80
N ILE A 26 -3.58 -11.00 -6.62
CA ILE A 26 -2.52 -11.46 -5.70
C ILE A 26 -2.89 -12.83 -5.10
N ASP A 27 -4.14 -13.04 -4.68
CA ASP A 27 -4.62 -14.34 -4.19
C ASP A 27 -4.48 -15.44 -5.26
N ASP A 28 -4.83 -15.12 -6.51
CA ASP A 28 -4.69 -16.03 -7.65
C ASP A 28 -3.23 -16.38 -7.92
N ALA A 29 -2.31 -15.41 -7.83
CA ALA A 29 -0.88 -15.67 -7.94
C ALA A 29 -0.37 -16.60 -6.82
N GLU A 30 -0.79 -16.38 -5.57
CA GLU A 30 -0.46 -17.27 -4.44
C GLU A 30 -0.98 -18.70 -4.68
N ASN A 31 -2.23 -18.84 -5.14
CA ASN A 31 -2.86 -20.13 -5.42
C ASN A 31 -2.21 -20.86 -6.61
N ALA A 32 -1.82 -20.12 -7.65
CA ALA A 32 -1.12 -20.67 -8.80
C ALA A 32 0.26 -21.21 -8.40
N PHE A 33 1.02 -20.50 -7.56
CA PHE A 33 2.28 -21.03 -7.03
C PHE A 33 2.06 -22.29 -6.19
N ALA A 34 1.06 -22.28 -5.29
CA ALA A 34 0.74 -23.41 -4.41
C ALA A 34 0.36 -24.69 -5.18
N SER A 35 -0.27 -24.54 -6.35
CA SER A 35 -0.68 -25.62 -7.24
C SER A 35 0.35 -25.97 -8.32
N LEU A 36 1.54 -25.36 -8.28
CA LEU A 36 2.61 -25.50 -9.27
C LEU A 36 2.23 -25.04 -10.70
N ASP A 37 1.20 -24.20 -10.83
CA ASP A 37 0.84 -23.54 -12.09
C ASP A 37 1.72 -22.30 -12.32
N LEU A 38 2.92 -22.52 -12.85
CA LEU A 38 3.87 -21.44 -13.11
C LEU A 38 3.41 -20.49 -14.23
N ALA A 39 2.52 -20.93 -15.13
CA ALA A 39 1.97 -20.07 -16.17
C ALA A 39 0.90 -19.14 -15.58
N GLY A 40 0.00 -19.70 -14.75
CA GLY A 40 -0.96 -18.95 -13.97
C GLY A 40 -0.29 -17.91 -13.07
N LEU A 41 0.76 -18.30 -12.33
CA LEU A 41 1.52 -17.38 -11.48
C LEU A 41 2.05 -16.16 -12.25
N ARG A 42 2.68 -16.39 -13.41
CA ARG A 42 3.22 -15.29 -14.22
C ARG A 42 2.12 -14.37 -14.72
N THR A 43 0.99 -14.95 -15.13
CA THR A 43 -0.17 -14.20 -15.63
C THR A 43 -0.76 -13.35 -14.51
N SER A 44 -1.09 -13.94 -13.36
CA SER A 44 -1.68 -13.21 -12.23
C SER A 44 -0.77 -12.12 -11.66
N VAL A 45 0.56 -12.34 -11.63
CA VAL A 45 1.51 -11.29 -11.22
C VAL A 45 1.57 -10.17 -12.27
N ALA A 46 1.54 -10.50 -13.55
CA ALA A 46 1.49 -9.50 -14.62
C ALA A 46 0.19 -8.68 -14.58
N ASP A 47 -0.94 -9.33 -14.31
CA ASP A 47 -2.24 -8.67 -14.14
C ASP A 47 -2.22 -7.72 -12.94
N ALA A 48 -1.82 -8.21 -11.76
CA ALA A 48 -1.71 -7.39 -10.55
C ALA A 48 -0.79 -6.17 -10.77
N THR A 49 0.39 -6.35 -11.38
CA THR A 49 1.31 -5.23 -11.63
C THR A 49 0.81 -4.27 -12.71
N GLY A 50 0.06 -4.77 -13.71
CA GLY A 50 -0.60 -3.95 -14.73
C GLY A 50 -1.73 -3.08 -14.17
N GLU A 51 -2.40 -3.53 -13.11
CA GLU A 51 -3.53 -2.84 -12.49
C GLU A 51 -3.12 -1.66 -11.58
N ILE A 52 -1.87 -1.58 -11.13
CA ILE A 52 -1.41 -0.58 -10.13
C ILE A 52 -1.78 0.86 -10.55
N GLY A 53 -1.64 1.18 -11.84
CA GLY A 53 -1.95 2.51 -12.39
C GLY A 53 -3.45 2.80 -12.56
N CYS A 54 -4.29 1.78 -12.42
CA CYS A 54 -5.74 1.86 -12.65
C CYS A 54 -6.55 1.77 -11.36
N LEU A 55 -5.87 1.72 -10.21
CA LEU A 55 -6.51 1.74 -8.90
C LEU A 55 -7.08 3.12 -8.56
N PRO A 56 -8.21 3.19 -7.83
CA PRO A 56 -8.84 4.47 -7.46
C PRO A 56 -8.05 5.26 -6.41
N GLY A 57 -7.05 4.64 -5.76
CA GLY A 57 -6.27 5.26 -4.70
C GLY A 57 -4.98 4.49 -4.39
N ALA A 58 -4.21 5.03 -3.45
CA ALA A 58 -2.94 4.43 -3.02
C ALA A 58 -3.15 3.02 -2.45
N ILE A 59 -2.25 2.09 -2.83
CA ILE A 59 -2.22 0.73 -2.32
C ILE A 59 -1.79 0.77 -0.84
N PRO A 60 -2.53 0.13 0.08
CA PRO A 60 -2.10 -0.01 1.47
C PRO A 60 -0.76 -0.78 1.58
N PRO A 61 0.14 -0.41 2.51
CA PRO A 61 1.45 -1.07 2.65
C PRO A 61 1.39 -2.59 2.78
N ILE A 62 0.35 -3.12 3.44
CA ILE A 62 0.17 -4.57 3.59
C ILE A 62 -0.11 -5.28 2.26
N LEU A 63 -0.86 -4.65 1.33
CA LEU A 63 -1.09 -5.19 0.00
C LEU A 63 0.15 -5.07 -0.88
N ALA A 64 0.90 -3.96 -0.76
CA ALA A 64 2.21 -3.84 -1.41
C ALA A 64 3.18 -4.94 -0.94
N ALA A 65 3.22 -5.23 0.37
CA ALA A 65 4.01 -6.33 0.92
C ALA A 65 3.62 -7.69 0.31
N ARG A 66 2.32 -7.96 0.15
CA ARG A 66 1.82 -9.18 -0.50
C ARG A 66 2.23 -9.24 -1.98
N LEU A 67 2.12 -8.14 -2.71
CA LEU A 67 2.58 -8.06 -4.10
C LEU A 67 4.08 -8.38 -4.21
N HIS A 68 4.92 -7.83 -3.33
CA HIS A 68 6.34 -8.17 -3.29
C HIS A 68 6.59 -9.66 -3.00
N ARG A 69 5.78 -10.31 -2.14
CA ARG A 69 5.89 -11.76 -1.90
C ARG A 69 5.59 -12.56 -3.17
N VAL A 70 4.52 -12.27 -3.91
CA VAL A 70 4.20 -13.01 -5.14
C VAL A 70 5.20 -12.74 -6.27
N GLU A 71 5.76 -11.54 -6.35
CA GLU A 71 6.89 -11.25 -7.25
C GLU A 71 8.14 -12.06 -6.88
N ALA A 72 8.41 -12.26 -5.60
CA ALA A 72 9.49 -13.15 -5.17
C ALA A 72 9.24 -14.62 -5.56
N LEU A 73 7.99 -15.09 -5.44
CA LEU A 73 7.59 -16.44 -5.86
C LEU A 73 7.78 -16.62 -7.37
N ARG A 74 7.36 -15.63 -8.17
CA ARG A 74 7.57 -15.62 -9.62
C ARG A 74 9.06 -15.63 -9.97
N ALA A 75 9.85 -14.73 -9.38
CA ALA A 75 11.30 -14.67 -9.61
C ALA A 75 12.00 -15.98 -9.25
N PHE A 76 11.60 -16.62 -8.13
CA PHE A 76 12.12 -17.92 -7.74
C PHE A 76 11.76 -19.02 -8.76
N ALA A 77 10.52 -19.05 -9.25
CA ALA A 77 10.07 -19.97 -10.29
C ALA A 77 10.81 -19.76 -11.63
N ASP A 78 11.27 -18.54 -11.89
CA ASP A 78 12.10 -18.18 -13.04
C ASP A 78 13.62 -18.41 -12.78
N ALA A 79 13.98 -19.04 -11.65
CA ALA A 79 15.35 -19.29 -11.20
C ALA A 79 16.22 -18.03 -11.01
N ASP A 80 15.60 -16.87 -10.81
CA ASP A 80 16.28 -15.62 -10.44
C ASP A 80 16.27 -15.43 -8.91
N GLU A 81 17.18 -16.12 -8.22
CA GLU A 81 17.31 -16.01 -6.75
C GLU A 81 17.65 -14.59 -6.28
N GLY A 82 18.31 -13.79 -7.12
CA GLY A 82 18.68 -12.41 -6.79
C GLY A 82 17.45 -11.52 -6.73
N ALA A 83 16.60 -11.58 -7.76
CA ALA A 83 15.32 -10.90 -7.77
C ALA A 83 14.38 -11.40 -6.67
N ALA A 84 14.33 -12.72 -6.43
CA ALA A 84 13.53 -13.30 -5.36
C ALA A 84 13.93 -12.75 -3.97
N ARG A 85 15.24 -12.70 -3.67
CA ARG A 85 15.74 -12.12 -2.41
C ARG A 85 15.37 -10.65 -2.26
N ARG A 86 15.56 -9.84 -3.31
CA ARG A 86 15.23 -8.40 -3.26
C ARG A 86 13.73 -8.17 -3.05
N ALA A 87 12.87 -8.96 -3.70
CA ALA A 87 11.43 -8.86 -3.52
C ALA A 87 10.98 -9.33 -2.12
N LEU A 88 11.56 -10.41 -1.57
CA LEU A 88 11.32 -10.81 -0.17
C LEU A 88 11.76 -9.72 0.82
N LEU A 89 12.89 -9.07 0.54
CA LEU A 89 13.35 -7.93 1.33
C LEU A 89 12.32 -6.79 1.32
N ALA A 90 11.78 -6.43 0.16
CA ALA A 90 10.73 -5.41 0.05
C ALA A 90 9.47 -5.79 0.86
N ALA A 91 9.02 -7.04 0.75
CA ALA A 91 7.92 -7.53 1.56
C ALA A 91 8.19 -7.41 3.07
N ARG A 92 9.38 -7.82 3.52
CA ARG A 92 9.76 -7.84 4.95
C ARG A 92 9.88 -6.44 5.55
N VAL A 93 10.32 -5.45 4.78
CA VAL A 93 10.39 -4.05 5.26
C VAL A 93 8.99 -3.49 5.54
N LEU A 94 8.00 -3.86 4.74
CA LEU A 94 6.62 -3.38 4.87
C LEU A 94 5.80 -4.19 5.87
N ASP A 95 6.09 -5.48 5.98
CA ASP A 95 5.42 -6.42 6.87
C ASP A 95 6.49 -7.26 7.60
N PRO A 96 7.09 -6.73 8.69
CA PRO A 96 8.18 -7.39 9.41
C PRO A 96 7.79 -8.76 9.97
N THR A 97 6.50 -8.96 10.28
CA THR A 97 5.94 -10.23 10.78
C THR A 97 5.38 -11.11 9.65
N GLY A 98 5.33 -10.59 8.42
CA GLY A 98 4.74 -11.23 7.26
C GLY A 98 5.53 -12.42 6.76
N GLU A 99 5.27 -13.59 7.31
CA GLU A 99 5.84 -14.84 6.81
C GLU A 99 5.18 -15.27 5.49
N LEU A 100 5.93 -16.05 4.71
CA LEU A 100 5.35 -16.77 3.57
C LEU A 100 4.29 -17.77 4.10
N PRO A 101 3.03 -17.68 3.64
CA PRO A 101 1.98 -18.56 4.15
C PRO A 101 2.35 -20.03 3.96
N PRO A 102 2.27 -20.89 5.00
CA PRO A 102 2.68 -22.29 4.90
C PRO A 102 1.86 -23.08 3.88
N ARG A 103 0.61 -22.64 3.61
CA ARG A 103 -0.25 -23.20 2.55
C ARG A 103 0.31 -22.97 1.14
N VAL A 104 1.05 -21.88 0.93
CA VAL A 104 1.63 -21.49 -0.37
C VAL A 104 3.05 -22.02 -0.48
N VAL A 105 3.81 -21.91 0.60
CA VAL A 105 5.23 -22.30 0.66
C VAL A 105 5.43 -23.19 1.89
N PRO A 106 5.55 -24.53 1.72
CA PRO A 106 5.83 -25.44 2.84
C PRO A 106 7.11 -25.08 3.61
N ALA A 107 7.23 -25.54 4.86
CA ALA A 107 8.32 -25.17 5.77
C ALA A 107 9.73 -25.55 5.25
N ASP A 108 9.82 -26.62 4.48
CA ASP A 108 11.04 -27.15 3.87
C ASP A 108 11.33 -26.57 2.47
N HIS A 109 10.45 -25.73 1.93
CA HIS A 109 10.58 -25.19 0.59
C HIS A 109 11.85 -24.32 0.45
N PRO A 110 12.68 -24.49 -0.60
CA PRO A 110 13.97 -23.80 -0.72
C PRO A 110 13.90 -22.28 -0.69
N ILE A 111 12.81 -21.67 -1.19
CA ILE A 111 12.65 -20.21 -1.18
C ILE A 111 12.70 -19.62 0.24
N ARG A 112 12.35 -20.37 1.28
CA ARG A 112 12.42 -19.89 2.67
C ARG A 112 13.85 -19.58 3.11
N LYS A 113 14.85 -20.21 2.48
CA LYS A 113 16.28 -19.92 2.70
C LYS A 113 16.72 -18.59 2.07
N LEU A 114 15.89 -18.00 1.22
CA LEU A 114 16.13 -16.70 0.59
C LEU A 114 15.59 -15.53 1.43
N ASP A 115 14.78 -15.79 2.46
CA ASP A 115 14.25 -14.73 3.32
C ASP A 115 15.41 -14.04 4.07
N PRO A 116 15.59 -12.72 3.91
CA PRO A 116 16.68 -12.00 4.56
C PRO A 116 16.51 -11.89 6.09
N GLY A 117 15.34 -12.25 6.63
CA GLY A 117 15.02 -12.06 8.04
C GLY A 117 14.89 -10.58 8.41
N PRO A 118 14.86 -10.25 9.72
CA PRO A 118 14.74 -8.88 10.18
C PRO A 118 15.97 -8.05 9.79
N GLN A 119 15.73 -6.91 9.13
CA GLN A 119 16.78 -5.97 8.75
C GLN A 119 17.08 -4.97 9.87
N SER A 120 18.37 -4.79 10.16
CA SER A 120 18.86 -3.81 11.14
C SER A 120 19.38 -2.53 10.49
N GLN A 121 19.68 -2.56 9.18
CA GLN A 121 20.23 -1.42 8.46
C GLN A 121 19.12 -0.57 7.84
N ALA A 122 19.34 0.75 7.84
CA ALA A 122 18.49 1.65 7.10
C ALA A 122 18.59 1.34 5.60
N PRO A 123 17.45 1.23 4.90
CA PRO A 123 17.43 0.88 3.49
C PRO A 123 18.13 1.96 2.64
N ALA A 124 18.82 1.53 1.58
CA ALA A 124 19.38 2.47 0.61
C ALA A 124 18.24 3.15 -0.17
N SER A 125 18.34 4.46 -0.36
CA SER A 125 17.34 5.24 -1.10
C SER A 125 17.92 6.38 -1.92
N VAL A 126 17.16 6.80 -2.93
CA VAL A 126 17.45 7.95 -3.79
C VAL A 126 16.28 8.92 -3.71
N VAL A 127 16.58 10.20 -3.49
CA VAL A 127 15.57 11.27 -3.49
C VAL A 127 15.06 11.49 -4.91
N VAL A 128 13.75 11.45 -5.11
CA VAL A 128 13.07 11.77 -6.38
C VAL A 128 12.50 13.20 -6.36
N PRO A 129 12.40 13.87 -7.51
CA PRO A 129 11.78 15.19 -7.59
C PRO A 129 10.32 15.19 -7.13
N ALA A 130 9.88 16.25 -6.47
CA ALA A 130 8.47 16.43 -6.14
C ALA A 130 7.64 16.63 -7.43
N PRO A 131 6.42 16.07 -7.52
CA PRO A 131 5.55 16.29 -8.66
C PRO A 131 4.97 17.71 -8.65
N THR A 132 4.57 18.22 -9.82
CA THR A 132 3.92 19.54 -9.96
C THR A 132 2.59 19.61 -9.21
N ALA A 133 1.86 18.50 -9.14
CA ALA A 133 0.60 18.36 -8.42
C ALA A 133 0.52 16.98 -7.77
N GLY A 134 -0.21 16.89 -6.65
CA GLY A 134 -0.35 15.63 -5.93
C GLY A 134 0.89 15.28 -5.10
N HIS A 135 1.09 13.98 -4.89
CA HIS A 135 2.21 13.44 -4.15
C HIS A 135 2.62 12.07 -4.66
N VAL A 136 3.88 11.70 -4.42
CA VAL A 136 4.41 10.38 -4.73
C VAL A 136 4.22 9.47 -3.53
N VAL A 137 3.76 8.26 -3.81
CA VAL A 137 3.61 7.16 -2.86
C VAL A 137 4.55 6.05 -3.29
N PHE A 138 5.38 5.60 -2.36
CA PHE A 138 6.18 4.38 -2.50
C PHE A 138 5.71 3.37 -1.47
N ASP A 139 5.32 2.18 -1.93
CA ASP A 139 4.88 1.07 -1.08
C ASP A 139 3.77 1.46 -0.10
N GLY A 140 2.84 2.30 -0.55
CA GLY A 140 1.72 2.81 0.26
C GLY A 140 2.08 3.94 1.23
N SER A 141 3.31 4.44 1.22
CA SER A 141 3.75 5.56 2.06
C SER A 141 4.07 6.81 1.23
N VAL A 142 3.57 7.98 1.66
CA VAL A 142 3.88 9.27 1.01
C VAL A 142 5.32 9.67 1.33
N ARG A 143 6.21 9.61 0.33
CA ARG A 143 7.63 9.94 0.49
C ARG A 143 8.30 10.27 -0.84
N LEU A 144 9.42 10.98 -0.78
CA LEU A 144 10.27 11.29 -1.95
C LEU A 144 11.53 10.43 -2.00
N ASP A 145 11.72 9.49 -1.08
CA ASP A 145 12.87 8.59 -1.06
C ASP A 145 12.48 7.25 -1.68
N ARG A 146 12.93 7.00 -2.91
CA ARG A 146 12.76 5.71 -3.60
C ARG A 146 13.80 4.70 -3.10
N PRO A 147 13.41 3.49 -2.67
CA PRO A 147 14.37 2.41 -2.40
C PRO A 147 15.22 2.07 -3.62
N SER A 148 16.53 1.92 -3.44
CA SER A 148 17.50 1.60 -4.52
C SER A 148 18.13 0.22 -4.42
N ASP A 149 17.82 -0.54 -3.37
CA ASP A 149 18.33 -1.89 -3.10
C ASP A 149 17.28 -3.00 -3.30
N ARG A 150 16.02 -2.62 -3.50
CA ARG A 150 14.87 -3.55 -3.61
C ARG A 150 13.77 -2.97 -4.52
N PRO A 151 12.86 -3.82 -5.04
CA PRO A 151 11.74 -3.32 -5.81
C PRO A 151 10.78 -2.51 -4.93
N THR A 152 10.00 -1.63 -5.56
CA THR A 152 9.00 -0.77 -4.91
C THR A 152 7.79 -0.58 -5.82
N VAL A 153 6.63 -0.40 -5.22
CA VAL A 153 5.40 0.05 -5.89
C VAL A 153 5.39 1.58 -5.89
N LEU A 154 5.49 2.19 -7.07
CA LEU A 154 5.31 3.62 -7.28
C LEU A 154 3.86 3.92 -7.61
N GLN A 155 3.28 4.92 -6.94
CA GLN A 155 2.04 5.57 -7.37
C GLN A 155 2.18 7.10 -7.30
N LEU A 156 1.70 7.80 -8.33
CA LEU A 156 1.49 9.24 -8.31
C LEU A 156 0.01 9.51 -8.05
N VAL A 157 -0.28 10.12 -6.91
CA VAL A 157 -1.65 10.38 -6.47
C VAL A 157 -1.93 11.87 -6.60
N ASP A 158 -3.01 12.23 -7.30
CA ASP A 158 -3.39 13.62 -7.49
C ASP A 158 -3.98 14.26 -6.22
N ASN A 159 -4.34 15.55 -6.31
CA ASN A 159 -4.92 16.28 -5.17
C ASN A 159 -6.34 15.79 -4.79
N ARG A 160 -6.97 14.94 -5.59
CA ARG A 160 -8.27 14.32 -5.31
C ARG A 160 -8.13 12.91 -4.73
N GLY A 161 -6.90 12.41 -4.59
CA GLY A 161 -6.63 11.07 -4.09
C GLY A 161 -6.63 9.98 -5.17
N ALA A 162 -6.78 10.34 -6.45
CA ALA A 162 -6.80 9.38 -7.55
C ALA A 162 -5.38 9.06 -8.04
N VAL A 163 -5.12 7.80 -8.36
CA VAL A 163 -3.86 7.38 -8.96
C VAL A 163 -3.85 7.83 -10.43
N THR A 164 -2.81 8.57 -10.80
CA THR A 164 -2.61 9.07 -12.18
C THR A 164 -1.48 8.35 -12.90
N LEU A 165 -0.60 7.71 -12.13
CA LEU A 165 0.50 6.88 -12.61
C LEU A 165 0.75 5.80 -11.57
N GLY A 166 0.94 4.56 -12.00
CA GLY A 166 1.29 3.45 -11.12
C GLY A 166 2.23 2.49 -11.82
N ALA A 167 3.24 1.99 -11.11
CA ALA A 167 4.20 1.03 -11.65
C ALA A 167 4.87 0.20 -10.55
N TYR A 168 5.19 -1.05 -10.87
CA TYR A 168 6.13 -1.85 -10.08
C TYR A 168 7.54 -1.64 -10.62
N LEU A 169 8.45 -1.13 -9.77
CA LEU A 169 9.79 -0.76 -10.18
C LEU A 169 10.84 -1.65 -9.50
N TRP A 170 11.58 -2.41 -10.30
CA TRP A 170 12.84 -3.01 -9.87
C TRP A 170 13.89 -1.92 -9.57
N PRO A 171 14.93 -2.18 -8.74
CA PRO A 171 15.90 -1.15 -8.37
C PRO A 171 16.55 -0.46 -9.58
N GLU A 172 16.79 -1.22 -10.63
CA GLU A 172 17.45 -0.82 -11.88
C GLU A 172 16.47 -0.22 -12.89
N ALA A 173 15.16 -0.32 -12.64
CA ALA A 173 14.15 0.26 -13.50
C ALA A 173 14.20 1.79 -13.44
N SER A 174 14.15 2.44 -14.60
CA SER A 174 14.04 3.91 -14.66
C SER A 174 12.70 4.37 -14.08
N MET A 175 12.69 5.55 -13.45
CA MET A 175 11.43 6.18 -13.04
C MET A 175 10.58 6.48 -14.28
N PRO A 176 9.29 6.11 -14.30
CA PRO A 176 8.35 6.61 -15.30
C PRO A 176 8.35 8.14 -15.30
N PRO A 177 8.25 8.80 -16.48
CA PRO A 177 8.23 10.25 -16.54
C PRO A 177 6.94 10.80 -15.90
N TYR A 178 7.07 11.87 -15.10
CA TYR A 178 5.96 12.64 -14.55
C TYR A 178 6.28 14.13 -14.53
N SER A 179 5.26 14.98 -14.40
CA SER A 179 5.44 16.42 -14.30
C SER A 179 6.10 16.77 -12.97
N ILE A 180 7.31 17.32 -13.02
CA ILE A 180 8.09 17.73 -11.85
C ILE A 180 7.81 19.19 -11.49
N ALA A 181 7.72 19.50 -10.20
CA ALA A 181 7.72 20.87 -9.75
C ALA A 181 9.10 21.47 -10.05
N VAL A 182 9.17 22.37 -11.02
CA VAL A 182 10.38 23.18 -11.20
C VAL A 182 10.48 24.03 -9.95
N ALA A 183 11.54 23.83 -9.17
CA ALA A 183 11.88 24.76 -8.12
C ALA A 183 12.12 26.11 -8.80
N THR A 184 11.10 26.97 -8.82
CA THR A 184 11.28 28.38 -9.11
C THR A 184 12.26 28.84 -8.05
N ALA A 185 13.53 28.94 -8.44
CA ALA A 185 14.58 29.48 -7.62
C ALA A 185 14.11 30.89 -7.26
N SER A 186 13.50 31.02 -6.07
CA SER A 186 13.07 32.28 -5.51
C SER A 186 14.31 33.15 -5.48
N SER A 187 14.42 33.99 -6.50
CA SER A 187 15.62 34.72 -6.79
C SER A 187 15.75 35.79 -5.72
N GLY A 188 16.61 35.53 -4.74
CA GLY A 188 17.39 36.57 -4.07
C GLY A 188 16.62 37.65 -3.32
N GLY A 189 15.51 37.34 -2.66
CA GLY A 189 15.05 38.15 -1.55
C GLY A 189 15.79 37.72 -0.29
N THR A 190 16.86 38.42 0.09
CA THR A 190 17.51 38.30 1.41
C THR A 190 16.49 38.72 2.46
N SER A 191 15.55 37.84 2.77
CA SER A 191 14.58 38.07 3.83
C SER A 191 15.31 37.78 5.13
N THR A 192 15.86 38.83 5.73
CA THR A 192 16.17 38.88 7.17
C THR A 192 14.85 38.82 7.94
N ALA A 193 14.15 37.70 7.82
CA ALA A 193 12.99 37.40 8.64
C ALA A 193 13.52 37.04 10.01
N THR A 194 13.56 38.05 10.88
CA THR A 194 13.75 37.88 12.32
C THR A 194 12.76 36.83 12.79
N VAL A 195 13.26 35.64 13.14
CA VAL A 195 12.47 34.57 13.74
C VAL A 195 11.90 35.13 15.04
N ARG A 196 10.66 35.62 15.01
CA ARG A 196 9.92 35.89 16.24
C ARG A 196 9.57 34.54 16.85
N PRO A 197 9.97 34.26 18.10
CA PRO A 197 9.51 33.06 18.79
C PRO A 197 7.99 33.13 18.85
N ARG A 198 7.32 32.20 18.14
CA ARG A 198 5.87 32.07 18.17
C ARG A 198 5.57 31.40 19.51
N SER A 199 4.98 32.15 20.45
CA SER A 199 4.59 31.61 21.74
C SER A 199 3.57 30.49 21.53
N GLY A 200 3.97 29.26 21.81
CA GLY A 200 3.18 28.04 21.63
C GLY A 200 1.90 28.07 22.45
N HIS A 201 0.79 28.41 21.79
CA HIS A 201 -0.52 27.96 22.22
C HIS A 201 -0.85 26.72 21.43
N VAL A 202 -0.63 25.55 22.04
CA VAL A 202 -1.14 24.27 21.54
C VAL A 202 -2.64 24.45 21.35
N SER A 203 -3.13 24.33 20.12
CA SER A 203 -4.54 24.45 19.81
C SER A 203 -5.29 23.25 20.40
N VAL A 204 -5.68 23.39 21.68
CA VAL A 204 -6.55 22.50 22.47
C VAL A 204 -7.69 21.83 21.67
N PRO A 205 -8.39 22.50 20.72
CA PRO A 205 -9.44 21.84 19.94
C PRO A 205 -8.98 20.62 19.12
N LEU A 206 -7.74 20.57 18.63
CA LEU A 206 -7.25 19.46 17.79
C LEU A 206 -6.96 18.19 18.61
N ALA A 207 -6.48 18.33 19.84
CA ALA A 207 -6.26 17.20 20.74
C ALA A 207 -7.59 16.56 21.20
N ILE A 208 -8.64 17.37 21.39
CA ILE A 208 -9.97 16.89 21.76
C ILE A 208 -10.58 16.04 20.63
N VAL A 209 -10.45 16.46 19.37
CA VAL A 209 -10.97 15.73 18.21
C VAL A 209 -10.28 14.36 18.06
N GLY A 210 -8.96 14.30 18.24
CA GLY A 210 -8.22 13.03 18.22
C GLY A 210 -8.64 12.06 19.34
N GLY A 211 -8.86 12.58 20.56
CA GLY A 211 -9.32 11.78 21.69
C GLY A 211 -10.72 11.17 21.49
N VAL A 212 -11.66 11.94 20.95
CA VAL A 212 -13.03 11.45 20.67
C VAL A 212 -13.03 10.36 19.60
N GLY A 213 -12.21 10.49 18.54
CA GLY A 213 -12.09 9.48 17.50
C GLY A 213 -11.58 8.13 18.02
N LEU A 214 -10.57 8.14 18.88
CA LEU A 214 -10.04 6.92 19.51
C LEU A 214 -11.04 6.27 20.47
N ALA A 215 -11.78 7.06 21.25
CA ALA A 215 -12.82 6.53 22.13
C ALA A 215 -13.95 5.85 21.32
N ALA A 216 -14.39 6.47 20.22
CA ALA A 216 -15.40 5.89 19.33
C ALA A 216 -14.91 4.58 18.66
N ALA A 217 -13.65 4.52 18.24
CA ALA A 217 -13.04 3.31 17.72
C ALA A 217 -13.00 2.18 18.77
N GLY A 218 -12.66 2.50 20.02
CA GLY A 218 -12.67 1.54 21.13
C GLY A 218 -14.07 0.97 21.43
N VAL A 219 -15.09 1.83 21.45
CA VAL A 219 -16.49 1.39 21.70
C VAL A 219 -17.00 0.50 20.57
N THR A 220 -16.79 0.89 19.31
CA THR A 220 -17.24 0.10 18.16
C THR A 220 -16.53 -1.25 18.06
N TYR A 221 -15.23 -1.30 18.38
CA TYR A 221 -14.49 -2.56 18.47
C TYR A 221 -14.98 -3.46 19.62
N ALA A 222 -15.31 -2.88 20.78
CA ALA A 222 -15.88 -3.63 21.90
C ALA A 222 -17.24 -4.25 21.53
N LEU A 223 -18.09 -3.51 20.81
CA LEU A 223 -19.39 -4.02 20.32
C LEU A 223 -19.22 -5.11 19.24
N ALA A 224 -18.19 -5.02 18.40
CA ALA A 224 -17.86 -6.11 17.47
C ALA A 224 -17.48 -7.40 18.23
N GLY A 225 -16.73 -7.27 19.32
CA GLY A 225 -16.37 -8.39 20.19
C GLY A 225 -17.58 -9.08 20.83
N SER A 226 -18.59 -8.33 21.27
CA SER A 226 -19.82 -8.93 21.82
C SER A 226 -20.64 -9.66 20.75
N SER A 227 -20.75 -9.08 19.54
CA SER A 227 -21.45 -9.75 18.43
C SER A 227 -20.74 -11.03 17.99
N HIS A 228 -19.41 -11.05 18.03
CA HIS A 228 -18.63 -12.25 17.74
C HIS A 228 -18.82 -13.36 18.80
N ALA A 229 -18.96 -13.00 20.08
CA ALA A 229 -19.23 -13.99 21.13
C ALA A 229 -20.57 -14.70 20.92
N GLU A 230 -21.61 -13.96 20.52
CA GLU A 230 -22.93 -14.49 20.19
C GLU A 230 -22.90 -15.37 18.92
N PHE A 231 -22.03 -15.04 17.96
CA PHE A 231 -21.83 -15.85 16.77
C PHE A 231 -21.21 -17.24 17.05
N ILE A 232 -20.32 -17.35 18.05
CA ILE A 232 -19.67 -18.63 18.39
C ILE A 232 -20.51 -19.47 19.36
N ASP A 233 -21.55 -18.88 19.98
CA ASP A 233 -22.41 -19.60 20.89
C ASP A 233 -23.22 -20.69 20.15
N PRO A 234 -23.05 -21.99 20.48
CA PRO A 234 -23.81 -23.07 19.86
C PRO A 234 -25.32 -23.01 20.14
N ALA A 235 -25.78 -22.18 21.09
CA ALA A 235 -27.19 -21.92 21.35
C ALA A 235 -27.82 -20.91 20.38
N THR A 236 -27.02 -20.20 19.56
CA THR A 236 -27.50 -19.18 18.63
C THR A 236 -28.28 -19.80 17.47
N PRO A 237 -29.52 -19.37 17.18
CA PRO A 237 -30.30 -19.90 16.07
C PRO A 237 -29.61 -19.65 14.71
N ASN A 238 -29.60 -20.67 13.84
CA ASN A 238 -28.99 -20.57 12.51
C ASN A 238 -29.58 -19.44 11.64
N SER A 239 -30.81 -19.00 11.92
CA SER A 239 -31.45 -17.87 11.23
C SER A 239 -30.81 -16.51 11.54
N GLU A 240 -30.08 -16.39 12.65
CA GLU A 240 -29.48 -15.13 13.11
C GLU A 240 -28.03 -14.95 12.62
N ILE A 241 -27.40 -16.04 12.17
CA ILE A 241 -26.02 -16.06 11.67
C ILE A 241 -25.74 -15.00 10.59
N PRO A 242 -26.57 -14.83 9.53
CA PRO A 242 -26.30 -13.83 8.50
C PRO A 242 -26.29 -12.39 9.03
N VAL A 243 -27.19 -12.10 9.98
CA VAL A 243 -27.31 -10.76 10.60
C VAL A 243 -26.11 -10.46 11.49
N LEU A 244 -25.63 -11.45 12.24
CA LEU A 244 -24.42 -11.33 13.07
C LEU A 244 -23.17 -11.10 12.22
N TYR A 245 -23.07 -11.75 11.06
CA TYR A 245 -21.98 -11.53 10.11
C TYR A 245 -21.94 -10.08 9.58
N GLU A 246 -23.08 -9.58 9.10
CA GLU A 246 -23.18 -8.22 8.55
C GLU A 246 -22.91 -7.16 9.62
N THR A 247 -23.45 -7.36 10.83
CA THR A 247 -23.27 -6.45 11.97
C THR A 247 -21.81 -6.42 12.44
N THR A 248 -21.17 -7.59 12.58
CA THR A 248 -19.77 -7.70 13.00
C THR A 248 -18.84 -7.02 12.00
N ASN A 249 -19.00 -7.31 10.70
CA ASN A 249 -18.17 -6.72 9.66
C ASN A 249 -18.33 -5.19 9.62
N THR A 250 -19.56 -4.69 9.69
CA THR A 250 -19.84 -3.25 9.70
C THR A 250 -19.18 -2.55 10.90
N LEU A 251 -19.27 -3.13 12.10
CA LEU A 251 -18.66 -2.57 13.30
C LEU A 251 -17.11 -2.57 13.22
N VAL A 252 -16.52 -3.63 12.66
CA VAL A 252 -15.06 -3.70 12.45
C VAL A 252 -14.61 -2.60 11.48
N TYR A 253 -15.27 -2.45 10.32
CA TYR A 253 -14.93 -1.39 9.37
C TYR A 253 -15.11 0.01 9.95
N ALA A 254 -16.19 0.24 10.71
CA ALA A 254 -16.41 1.51 11.39
C ALA A 254 -15.30 1.82 12.41
N SER A 255 -14.85 0.81 13.17
CA SER A 255 -13.77 0.98 14.15
C SER A 255 -12.44 1.35 13.51
N ILE A 256 -12.11 0.74 12.35
CA ILE A 256 -10.90 1.05 11.57
C ILE A 256 -10.95 2.49 11.06
N ALA A 257 -12.10 2.91 10.49
CA ALA A 257 -12.27 4.28 10.00
C ALA A 257 -12.11 5.32 11.12
N CYS A 258 -12.75 5.10 12.27
CA CYS A 258 -12.61 5.98 13.44
C CYS A 258 -11.18 6.01 13.99
N ALA A 259 -10.50 4.86 14.04
CA ALA A 259 -9.11 4.77 14.49
C ALA A 259 -8.17 5.55 13.56
N ALA A 260 -8.33 5.42 12.24
CA ALA A 260 -7.54 6.15 11.25
C ALA A 260 -7.67 7.67 11.41
N VAL A 261 -8.90 8.17 11.60
CA VAL A 261 -9.15 9.60 11.85
C VAL A 261 -8.55 10.05 13.19
N GLY A 262 -8.71 9.24 14.25
CA GLY A 262 -8.17 9.54 15.57
C GLY A 262 -6.64 9.63 15.59
N VAL A 263 -5.96 8.65 14.98
CA VAL A 263 -4.49 8.63 14.87
C VAL A 263 -3.99 9.77 14.00
N GLY A 264 -4.62 10.01 12.83
CA GLY A 264 -4.21 11.08 11.92
C GLY A 264 -4.32 12.48 12.53
N THR A 265 -5.43 12.77 13.21
CA THR A 265 -5.62 14.05 13.91
C THR A 265 -4.72 14.19 15.14
N GLY A 266 -4.53 13.10 15.90
CA GLY A 266 -3.61 13.08 17.05
C GLY A 266 -2.15 13.32 16.67
N ALA A 267 -1.65 12.65 15.62
CA ALA A 267 -0.29 12.86 15.12
C ALA A 267 -0.08 14.30 14.63
N THR A 268 -1.06 14.87 13.92
CA THR A 268 -1.02 16.26 13.47
C THR A 268 -0.97 17.24 14.65
N ALA A 269 -1.73 16.97 15.72
CA ALA A 269 -1.71 17.81 16.92
C ALA A 269 -0.35 17.81 17.63
N VAL A 270 0.34 16.65 17.68
CA VAL A 270 1.70 16.54 18.25
C VAL A 270 2.70 17.32 17.41
N ILE A 271 2.67 17.16 16.09
CA ILE A 271 3.58 17.87 15.18
C ILE A 271 3.38 19.38 15.32
N VAL A 272 2.14 19.87 15.23
CA VAL A 272 1.85 21.32 15.34
C VAL A 272 2.18 21.87 16.73
N GLY A 273 2.09 21.05 17.78
CA GLY A 273 2.42 21.44 19.16
C GLY A 273 3.91 21.51 19.48
N GLN A 274 4.78 20.95 18.62
CA GLN A 274 6.25 20.95 18.81
C GLN A 274 6.97 22.15 18.15
N TRP A 275 6.25 23.01 17.42
CA TRP A 275 6.77 24.24 16.82
C TRP A 275 6.29 25.50 17.57
#